data_AF-A0A7R8D0C5-F1
#
_entry.id   AF-A0A7R8D0C5-F1
#
_cell.length_a   1.000
_cell.length_b   1.000
_cell.length_c   1.000
_cell.angle_alpha   90.00
_cell.angle_beta   90.00
_cell.angle_gamma   90.00
#
_symmetry.space_group_name_H-M   'P 1'
#
loop_
_entity.id
_entity.type
_entity.pdbx_description
1 polymer ?
#
loop_
_entity_poly.entity_id
_entity_poly.type
_entity_poly.pdbx_seq_one_letter_code
_entity_poly.pdbx_strand_id
1 'polypeptide(L)'
;MDNFFTSPRLVRLLKENGIAATGTLRANRTENAPLIANDEIKKGSRGISNVVNDNKYNVTLVRWKDNKVVTVASTLYGKEPMKRASRYMKDNGGRVYRDQPNDISVYNRHMGGVDKLDQNISNYMINLRNKKWWWPLFCFCGDISINNAYQLYRLQPHNQGQKQLDLLGFRIEIVEVYYKRFQSENTIPFILPSSRSILKVVIDIRYVRTDHWIAKVNLRPCVQ
;
A
#
# COMPACT_ATOMS: atom_id res chain seq x y z
N MET A 1 -1.60 9.23 2.71
CA MET A 1 -2.36 8.92 1.48
C MET A 1 -1.88 9.80 0.35
N ASP A 2 -1.76 9.24 -0.86
CA ASP A 2 -1.32 9.99 -2.03
C ASP A 2 -2.40 10.95 -2.56
N ASN A 3 -1.98 11.95 -3.33
CA ASN A 3 -2.81 12.99 -3.91
C ASN A 3 -3.88 12.47 -4.88
N PHE A 4 -3.68 11.27 -5.43
CA PHE A 4 -4.68 10.64 -6.30
C PHE A 4 -5.93 10.23 -5.53
N PHE A 5 -5.75 9.74 -4.30
CA PHE A 5 -6.81 9.18 -3.46
C PHE A 5 -7.38 10.17 -2.45
N THR A 6 -6.70 11.28 -2.17
CA THR A 6 -7.09 12.19 -1.08
C THR A 6 -8.02 13.30 -1.56
N SER A 7 -9.09 13.56 -0.80
CA SER A 7 -9.98 14.74 -0.91
C SER A 7 -10.44 15.20 0.48
N PRO A 8 -10.78 16.48 0.67
CA PRO A 8 -11.35 16.97 1.92
C PRO A 8 -12.59 16.16 2.37
N ARG A 9 -13.51 15.86 1.45
CA ARG A 9 -14.68 15.01 1.73
C ARG A 9 -14.32 13.61 2.21
N LEU A 10 -13.32 12.96 1.61
CA LEU A 10 -12.88 11.63 2.04
C LEU A 10 -12.26 11.69 3.44
N VAL A 11 -11.40 12.68 3.69
CA VAL A 11 -10.72 12.85 4.98
C VAL A 11 -11.74 13.07 6.10
N ARG A 12 -12.80 13.84 5.83
CA ARG A 12 -13.94 14.01 6.73
C ARG A 12 -14.69 12.69 6.99
N LEU A 13 -15.05 11.96 5.94
CA LEU A 13 -15.76 10.68 6.06
C LEU A 13 -14.95 9.64 6.86
N LEU A 14 -13.63 9.57 6.64
CA LEU A 14 -12.75 8.70 7.41
C LEU A 14 -12.77 9.07 8.90
N LYS A 15 -12.73 10.37 9.22
CA LYS A 15 -12.79 10.86 10.59
C LYS A 15 -14.10 10.52 11.29
N GLU A 16 -15.23 10.67 10.59
CA GLU A 16 -16.56 10.28 11.10
C GLU A 16 -16.63 8.78 11.40
N ASN A 17 -15.91 7.95 10.64
CA ASN A 17 -15.76 6.51 10.89
C ASN A 17 -14.66 6.17 11.92
N GLY A 18 -14.14 7.14 12.66
CA GLY A 18 -13.10 6.93 13.67
C GLY A 18 -11.70 6.68 13.10
N ILE A 19 -11.50 6.84 11.79
CA ILE A 19 -10.22 6.62 11.11
C ILE A 19 -9.52 7.96 10.91
N ALA A 20 -8.34 8.08 11.50
CA ALA A 20 -7.47 9.21 11.26
C ALA A 20 -6.82 9.14 9.88
N ALA A 21 -6.81 10.26 9.16
CA ALA A 21 -6.27 10.34 7.82
C ALA A 21 -5.27 11.50 7.69
N THR A 22 -4.23 11.28 6.89
CA THR A 22 -3.30 12.34 6.45
C THR A 22 -2.88 12.04 5.01
N GLY A 23 -3.00 13.03 4.14
CA GLY A 23 -2.69 12.86 2.73
C GLY A 23 -2.39 14.16 2.02
N THR A 24 -1.67 14.06 0.92
CA THR A 24 -1.43 15.21 0.04
C THR A 24 -2.67 15.49 -0.80
N LEU A 25 -2.93 16.75 -1.14
CA LEU A 25 -4.04 17.17 -1.99
C LEU A 25 -3.51 17.81 -3.27
N ARG A 26 -4.20 17.56 -4.38
CA ARG A 26 -4.01 18.34 -5.60
C ARG A 26 -4.59 19.74 -5.42
N ALA A 27 -3.94 20.74 -5.99
CA ALA A 27 -4.34 22.14 -5.83
C ALA A 27 -5.80 22.40 -6.24
N ASN A 28 -6.27 21.72 -7.29
CA ASN A 28 -7.63 21.80 -7.82
C ASN A 28 -8.66 20.94 -7.07
N ARG A 29 -8.28 20.20 -6.03
CA ARG A 29 -9.16 19.32 -5.24
C ARG A 29 -9.32 19.78 -3.79
N THR A 30 -9.30 21.09 -3.59
CA THR A 30 -9.39 21.71 -2.26
C THR A 30 -10.82 22.09 -1.85
N GLU A 31 -11.83 21.76 -2.69
CA GLU A 31 -13.25 21.99 -2.40
C GLU A 31 -13.56 23.46 -1.99
N ASN A 32 -12.91 24.42 -2.66
CA ASN A 32 -13.03 25.85 -2.39
C ASN A 32 -12.68 26.27 -0.95
N ALA A 33 -11.85 25.48 -0.26
CA ALA A 33 -11.31 25.90 1.03
C ALA A 33 -10.60 27.27 0.90
N PRO A 34 -10.70 28.16 1.89
CA PRO A 34 -10.13 29.51 1.88
C PRO A 34 -8.60 29.51 2.05
N LEU A 35 -7.91 28.70 1.24
CA LEU A 35 -6.46 28.63 1.14
C LEU A 35 -5.97 29.72 0.19
N ILE A 36 -4.84 30.36 0.51
CA ILE A 36 -4.16 31.28 -0.41
C ILE A 36 -3.93 30.58 -1.74
N ALA A 37 -4.19 31.28 -2.84
CA ALA A 37 -4.13 30.70 -4.18
C ALA A 37 -2.77 30.06 -4.46
N ASN A 38 -2.77 28.97 -5.21
CA ASN A 38 -1.54 28.23 -5.49
C ASN A 38 -0.49 29.11 -6.20
N ASP A 39 -0.94 29.98 -7.12
CA ASP A 39 -0.08 30.89 -7.87
C ASP A 39 0.51 32.01 -7.01
N GLU A 40 -0.22 32.49 -6.02
CA GLU A 40 0.26 33.49 -5.06
C GLU A 40 1.35 32.90 -4.17
N ILE A 41 1.11 31.72 -3.58
CA ILE A 41 2.13 31.03 -2.79
C ILE A 41 3.35 30.70 -3.65
N LYS A 42 3.14 30.28 -4.91
CA LYS A 42 4.22 29.98 -5.85
C LYS A 42 5.12 31.18 -6.14
N LYS A 43 4.61 32.41 -6.07
CA LYS A 43 5.42 33.65 -6.21
C LYS A 43 6.18 34.04 -4.95
N GLY A 44 5.68 33.68 -3.76
CA GLY A 44 6.30 34.03 -2.48
C GLY A 44 7.64 33.34 -2.21
N SER A 45 8.30 33.65 -1.09
CA SER A 45 9.54 32.99 -0.68
C SER A 45 9.33 31.50 -0.33
N ARG A 46 10.39 30.70 -0.45
CA ARG A 46 10.38 29.30 -0.01
C ARG A 46 10.21 29.25 1.52
N GLY A 47 9.37 28.35 2.01
CA GLY A 47 9.04 28.20 3.43
C GLY A 47 7.68 28.80 3.82
N ILE A 48 7.06 29.63 2.97
CA ILE A 48 5.72 30.18 3.22
C ILE A 48 4.71 29.04 3.39
N SER A 49 3.91 29.15 4.45
CA SER A 49 2.83 28.22 4.77
C SER A 49 1.53 28.99 5.03
N ASN A 50 0.42 28.41 4.60
CA ASN A 50 -0.94 28.85 4.88
C ASN A 50 -1.71 27.68 5.48
N VAL A 51 -2.48 27.96 6.53
CA VAL A 51 -3.22 26.95 7.29
C VAL A 51 -4.68 27.34 7.30
N VAL A 52 -5.55 26.37 7.03
CA VAL A 52 -7.00 26.51 7.13
C VAL A 52 -7.51 25.35 7.97
N ASN A 53 -8.26 25.66 9.02
CA ASN A 53 -8.87 24.67 9.88
C ASN A 53 -10.38 24.67 9.65
N ASP A 54 -10.93 23.50 9.39
CA ASP A 54 -12.37 23.25 9.42
C ASP A 54 -12.74 22.80 10.84
N ASN A 55 -13.24 23.73 11.65
CA ASN A 55 -13.59 23.47 13.05
C ASN A 55 -14.76 22.48 13.18
N LYS A 56 -15.61 22.35 12.16
CA LYS A 56 -16.78 21.46 12.23
C LYS A 56 -16.38 19.99 12.20
N TYR A 57 -15.34 19.65 11.43
CA TYR A 57 -14.89 18.28 11.24
C TYR A 57 -13.46 18.03 11.74
N ASN A 58 -12.85 19.05 12.34
CA ASN A 58 -11.48 19.05 12.84
C ASN A 58 -10.48 18.56 11.77
N VAL A 59 -10.61 19.12 10.57
CA VAL A 59 -9.71 18.86 9.43
C VAL A 59 -8.84 20.08 9.23
N THR A 60 -7.53 19.88 9.22
CA THR A 60 -6.54 20.91 8.98
C THR A 60 -5.99 20.75 7.57
N LEU A 61 -6.03 21.83 6.80
CA LEU A 61 -5.39 21.95 5.50
C LEU A 61 -4.16 22.84 5.64
N VAL A 62 -3.00 22.33 5.25
CA VAL A 62 -1.76 23.11 5.22
C VAL A 62 -1.25 23.17 3.79
N ARG A 63 -1.08 24.37 3.26
CA ARG A 63 -0.40 24.62 1.99
C ARG A 63 0.97 25.22 2.27
N TRP A 64 2.01 24.59 1.74
CA TRP A 64 3.40 24.96 2.00
C TRP A 64 4.22 25.00 0.71
N LYS A 65 5.07 26.02 0.57
CA LYS A 65 6.02 26.12 -0.53
C LYS A 65 7.40 25.61 -0.13
N ASP A 66 7.81 24.50 -0.73
CA ASP A 66 9.21 24.09 -0.75
C ASP A 66 9.86 24.43 -2.11
N ASN A 67 10.43 23.45 -2.81
CA ASN A 67 10.74 23.57 -4.24
C ASN A 67 9.47 23.71 -5.08
N LYS A 68 8.40 23.02 -4.66
CA LYS A 68 7.06 23.09 -5.24
C LYS A 68 6.05 23.34 -4.13
N VAL A 69 4.88 23.86 -4.49
CA VAL A 69 3.78 24.03 -3.55
C VAL A 69 3.12 22.67 -3.30
N VAL A 70 2.94 22.31 -2.04
CA VAL A 70 2.27 21.09 -1.61
C VAL A 70 1.12 21.49 -0.70
N THR A 71 -0.02 20.83 -0.86
CA THR A 71 -1.16 20.95 0.06
C THR A 71 -1.32 19.60 0.77
N VAL A 72 -1.50 19.60 2.08
CA VAL A 72 -1.78 18.41 2.89
C VAL A 72 -3.09 18.62 3.63
N ALA A 73 -3.89 17.56 3.71
CA ALA A 73 -5.05 17.47 4.57
C ALA A 73 -4.78 16.45 5.68
N SER A 74 -5.11 16.80 6.91
CA SER A 74 -4.96 15.92 8.06
C SER A 74 -6.05 16.13 9.10
N THR A 75 -6.45 15.05 9.77
CA THR A 75 -7.40 15.07 10.89
C THR A 75 -6.73 14.91 12.26
N LEU A 76 -5.40 14.83 12.28
CA LEU A 76 -4.60 14.59 13.49
C LEU A 76 -3.47 15.60 13.64
N TYR A 77 -2.85 15.99 12.54
CA TYR A 77 -1.66 16.81 12.53
C TYR A 77 -1.98 18.17 11.90
N GLY A 78 -1.41 19.22 12.46
CA GLY A 78 -1.45 20.56 11.88
C GLY A 78 -0.07 21.03 11.47
N LYS A 79 0.07 22.35 11.28
CA LYS A 79 1.36 22.97 11.01
C LYS A 79 2.34 22.84 12.18
N GLU A 80 1.86 23.03 13.40
CA GLU A 80 2.68 23.01 14.60
C GLU A 80 2.76 21.61 15.26
N PRO A 81 3.84 21.31 16.01
CA PRO A 81 5.08 22.09 16.11
C PRO A 81 5.93 21.97 14.84
N MET A 82 6.44 23.09 14.32
CA MET A 82 7.34 23.07 13.16
C MET A 82 8.54 22.12 13.38
N LYS A 83 8.91 21.38 12.32
CA LYS A 83 10.02 20.41 12.33
C LYS A 83 11.15 20.89 11.42
N ARG A 84 12.39 20.58 11.76
CA ARG A 84 13.53 20.82 10.85
C ARG A 84 13.70 19.64 9.91
N ALA A 85 13.63 19.93 8.62
CA ALA A 85 13.92 18.98 7.54
C ALA A 85 15.32 19.23 7.01
N SER A 86 16.13 18.17 6.94
CA SER A 86 17.40 18.21 6.21
C SER A 86 17.14 18.05 4.72
N ARG A 87 17.69 18.94 3.90
CA ARG A 87 17.58 18.93 2.44
C ARG A 87 18.96 19.12 1.82
N TYR A 88 19.29 18.30 0.84
CA TYR A 88 20.50 18.51 0.05
C TYR A 88 20.23 19.61 -0.98
N MET A 89 21.05 20.66 -0.97
CA MET A 89 21.05 21.70 -2.00
C MET A 89 22.25 21.49 -2.90
N LYS A 90 21.99 21.24 -4.19
CA LYS A 90 23.06 21.08 -5.19
C LYS A 90 23.92 22.34 -5.30
N ASP A 91 23.29 23.51 -5.26
CA ASP A 91 23.97 24.81 -5.46
C ASP A 91 25.00 25.12 -4.36
N ASN A 92 24.75 24.70 -3.12
CA ASN A 92 25.66 24.92 -1.99
C ASN A 92 26.56 23.70 -1.69
N GLY A 93 26.47 22.61 -2.48
CA GLY A 93 27.22 21.37 -2.24
C GLY A 93 26.98 20.73 -0.85
N GLY A 94 25.86 21.05 -0.19
CA GLY A 94 25.70 20.78 1.24
C GLY A 94 24.26 20.53 1.69
N ARG A 95 24.12 19.98 2.90
CA ARG A 95 22.81 19.78 3.56
C ARG A 95 22.41 21.06 4.30
N VAL A 96 21.26 21.60 3.93
CA VAL A 96 20.65 22.76 4.58
C VAL A 96 19.44 22.30 5.40
N TYR A 97 19.27 22.85 6.59
CA TYR A 97 18.08 22.64 7.41
C TYR A 97 17.03 23.71 7.10
N ARG A 98 15.79 23.26 6.91
CA ARG A 98 14.64 24.13 6.65
C ARG A 98 13.48 23.74 7.56
N ASP A 99 12.75 24.73 8.03
CA ASP A 99 11.53 24.48 8.79
C ASP A 99 10.43 23.98 7.85
N GLN A 100 9.81 22.87 8.24
CA GLN A 100 8.68 22.25 7.57
C GLN A 100 7.52 22.08 8.56
N PRO A 101 6.27 22.22 8.09
CA PRO A 101 5.09 21.85 8.87
C PRO A 101 5.12 20.42 9.42
N ASN A 102 4.54 20.22 10.59
CA ASN A 102 4.52 18.92 11.28
C ASN A 102 3.78 17.85 10.49
N ASP A 103 2.59 18.17 9.98
CA ASP A 103 1.79 17.28 9.13
C ASP A 103 2.55 16.79 7.89
N ILE A 104 3.33 17.66 7.23
CA ILE A 104 4.20 17.31 6.11
C ILE A 104 5.35 16.41 6.58
N SER A 105 5.94 16.70 7.74
CA SER A 105 6.99 15.87 8.34
C SER A 105 6.49 14.45 8.62
N VAL A 106 5.30 14.34 9.22
CA VAL A 106 4.67 13.06 9.55
C VAL A 106 4.27 12.32 8.27
N TYR A 107 3.75 13.02 7.27
CA TYR A 107 3.43 12.45 5.97
C TYR A 107 4.67 11.81 5.32
N ASN A 108 5.77 12.57 5.20
CA ASN A 108 7.01 12.10 4.57
C ASN A 108 7.61 10.89 5.31
N ARG A 109 7.45 10.81 6.64
CA ARG A 109 7.93 9.67 7.44
C ARG A 109 7.18 8.38 7.10
N HIS A 110 5.89 8.45 6.78
CA HIS A 110 5.02 7.27 6.65
C HIS A 110 4.58 6.95 5.20
N MET A 111 4.76 7.86 4.25
CA MET A 111 4.26 7.69 2.87
C MET A 111 4.90 6.51 2.11
N GLY A 112 6.14 6.13 2.44
CA GLY A 112 6.91 5.12 1.69
C GLY A 112 6.66 3.67 2.07
N GLY A 113 5.55 3.36 2.75
CA GLY A 113 5.24 1.97 3.14
C GLY A 113 5.03 1.06 1.93
N VAL A 114 4.27 1.53 0.93
CA VAL A 114 4.00 0.80 -0.32
C VAL A 114 5.26 0.70 -1.17
N ASP A 115 5.99 1.80 -1.36
CA ASP A 115 7.24 1.79 -2.15
C ASP A 115 8.28 0.80 -1.61
N LYS A 116 8.35 0.63 -0.28
CA LYS A 116 9.23 -0.36 0.36
C LYS A 116 8.78 -1.79 0.10
N LEU A 117 7.48 -2.05 0.12
CA LEU A 117 6.91 -3.36 -0.26
C LEU A 117 7.28 -3.65 -1.72
N ASP A 118 7.03 -2.71 -2.62
CA ASP A 118 7.31 -2.86 -4.05
C ASP A 118 8.81 -3.08 -4.30
N GLN A 119 9.68 -2.34 -3.60
CA GLN A 119 11.13 -2.54 -3.66
C GLN A 119 11.54 -3.92 -3.18
N ASN A 120 11.02 -4.38 -2.03
CA ASN A 120 11.33 -5.69 -1.47
C ASN A 120 10.88 -6.82 -2.38
N ILE A 121 9.70 -6.70 -2.98
CA ILE A 121 9.17 -7.67 -3.96
C ILE A 121 10.03 -7.63 -5.21
N SER A 122 10.31 -6.45 -5.77
CA SER A 122 11.08 -6.32 -7.01
C SER A 122 12.48 -6.95 -6.93
N ASN A 123 13.14 -6.85 -5.78
CA ASN A 123 14.47 -7.43 -5.56
C ASN A 123 14.50 -8.97 -5.60
N TYR A 124 13.42 -9.64 -5.17
CA TYR A 124 13.39 -11.10 -5.00
C TYR A 124 12.14 -11.74 -5.61
N MET A 125 11.57 -11.11 -6.63
CA MET A 125 10.30 -11.51 -7.23
C MET A 125 10.37 -12.93 -7.83
N ILE A 126 9.32 -13.72 -7.63
CA ILE A 126 9.17 -15.02 -8.27
C ILE A 126 8.86 -14.79 -9.77
N ASN A 127 9.91 -14.74 -10.59
CA ASN A 127 9.79 -14.47 -12.02
C ASN A 127 9.77 -15.76 -12.85
N LEU A 128 8.61 -16.41 -12.91
CA LEU A 128 8.38 -17.60 -13.72
C LEU A 128 7.60 -17.23 -14.98
N ARG A 129 8.23 -17.38 -16.15
CA ARG A 129 7.59 -17.09 -17.44
C ARG A 129 6.45 -18.08 -17.70
N ASN A 130 5.23 -17.56 -17.77
CA ASN A 130 4.04 -18.36 -18.08
C ASN A 130 3.12 -17.58 -19.03
N LYS A 131 2.35 -18.30 -19.86
CA LYS A 131 1.36 -17.70 -20.78
C LYS A 131 0.03 -17.36 -20.10
N LYS A 132 -0.20 -17.89 -18.89
CA LYS A 132 -1.45 -17.67 -18.14
C LYS A 132 -1.40 -16.31 -17.44
N TRP A 133 -2.35 -15.43 -17.76
CA TRP A 133 -2.42 -14.06 -17.21
C TRP A 133 -2.54 -14.00 -15.69
N TRP A 134 -3.11 -15.04 -15.07
CA TRP A 134 -3.28 -15.11 -13.62
C TRP A 134 -2.02 -15.57 -12.89
N TRP A 135 -1.05 -16.15 -13.60
CA TRP A 135 0.17 -16.69 -13.00
C TRP A 135 1.00 -15.61 -12.27
N PRO A 136 1.24 -14.42 -12.85
CA PRO A 136 1.85 -13.31 -12.13
C PRO A 136 1.11 -12.91 -10.85
N LEU A 137 -0.23 -12.93 -10.85
CA LEU A 137 -1.02 -12.61 -9.65
C LEU A 137 -0.81 -13.65 -8.53
N PHE A 138 -0.77 -14.93 -8.91
CA PHE A 138 -0.48 -16.02 -7.96
C PHE A 138 0.92 -15.89 -7.34
N CYS A 139 1.94 -15.65 -8.16
CA CYS A 139 3.31 -15.42 -7.68
C CYS A 139 3.39 -14.18 -6.77
N PHE A 140 2.71 -13.09 -7.15
CA PHE A 140 2.66 -11.86 -6.36
C PHE A 140 2.03 -12.07 -4.97
N CYS A 141 0.97 -12.87 -4.85
CA CYS A 141 0.40 -13.25 -3.55
C CYS A 141 1.42 -13.98 -2.67
N GLY A 142 2.23 -14.87 -3.26
CA GLY A 142 3.34 -15.54 -2.56
C GLY A 142 4.40 -14.55 -2.08
N ASP A 143 4.85 -13.65 -2.96
CA ASP A 143 5.85 -12.63 -2.64
C ASP A 143 5.37 -11.66 -1.53
N ILE A 144 4.11 -11.23 -1.57
CA ILE A 144 3.50 -10.42 -0.49
C ILE A 144 3.49 -11.21 0.82
N SER A 145 3.07 -12.48 0.78
CA SER A 145 2.97 -13.31 1.98
C SER A 145 4.33 -13.47 2.67
N ILE A 146 5.38 -13.71 1.88
CA ILE A 146 6.76 -13.76 2.37
C ILE A 146 7.20 -12.41 2.96
N ASN A 147 6.93 -11.29 2.27
CA ASN A 147 7.29 -9.98 2.80
C ASN A 147 6.55 -9.67 4.12
N ASN A 148 5.27 -10.02 4.23
CA ASN A 148 4.48 -9.82 5.44
C ASN A 148 5.03 -10.68 6.59
N ALA A 149 5.36 -11.94 6.34
CA ALA A 149 6.02 -12.81 7.32
C ALA A 149 7.36 -12.23 7.77
N TYR A 150 8.15 -11.66 6.86
CA TYR A 150 9.40 -10.98 7.19
C TYR A 150 9.19 -9.74 8.06
N GLN A 151 8.15 -8.92 7.81
CA GLN A 151 7.84 -7.80 8.70
C GLN A 151 7.46 -8.28 10.10
N LEU A 152 6.68 -9.37 10.22
CA LEU A 152 6.34 -9.96 11.52
C LEU A 152 7.58 -10.48 12.26
N TYR A 153 8.47 -11.18 11.57
CA TYR A 153 9.76 -11.64 12.11
C TYR A 153 10.58 -10.47 12.68
N ARG A 154 10.63 -9.34 11.97
CA ARG A 154 11.34 -8.13 12.43
C ARG A 154 10.70 -7.43 13.62
N LEU A 155 9.41 -7.63 13.85
CA LEU A 155 8.69 -7.05 14.99
C LEU A 155 8.85 -7.88 16.27
N GLN A 156 9.35 -9.12 16.18
CA GLN A 156 9.45 -10.01 17.32
C GLN A 156 10.61 -9.63 18.29
N PRO A 157 10.36 -9.53 19.61
CA PRO A 157 11.34 -9.04 20.59
C PRO A 157 12.57 -9.94 20.77
N HIS A 158 12.44 -11.26 20.60
CA HIS A 158 13.54 -12.22 20.79
C HIS A 158 14.67 -12.08 19.75
N ASN A 159 14.43 -11.32 18.67
CA ASN A 159 15.41 -11.02 17.64
C ASN A 159 16.26 -9.76 17.95
N GLN A 160 16.10 -9.14 19.13
CA GLN A 160 16.86 -7.93 19.50
C GLN A 160 18.30 -8.22 19.97
N GLY A 161 18.62 -9.47 20.33
CA GLY A 161 19.96 -9.89 20.76
C GLY A 161 20.69 -10.82 19.78
N GLN A 162 20.02 -11.31 18.74
CA GLN A 162 20.61 -12.18 17.71
C GLN A 162 20.82 -11.41 16.41
N LYS A 163 21.74 -11.89 15.57
CA LYS A 163 21.94 -11.34 14.22
C LYS A 163 20.66 -11.57 13.41
N GLN A 164 19.89 -10.50 13.18
CA GLN A 164 18.68 -10.55 12.37
C GLN A 164 19.02 -10.93 10.94
N LEU A 165 18.24 -11.84 10.37
CA LEU A 165 18.34 -12.16 8.95
C LEU A 165 17.89 -10.96 8.11
N ASP A 166 18.59 -10.72 7.01
CA ASP A 166 18.11 -9.85 5.96
C ASP A 166 16.99 -10.54 5.16
N LEU A 167 16.33 -9.81 4.25
CA LEU A 167 15.20 -10.34 3.50
C LEU A 167 15.58 -11.57 2.67
N LEU A 168 16.81 -11.59 2.12
CA LEU A 168 17.32 -12.73 1.37
C LEU A 168 17.55 -13.94 2.28
N GLY A 169 18.24 -13.77 3.40
CA GLY A 169 18.49 -14.83 4.37
C GLY A 169 17.18 -15.43 4.90
N PHE A 170 16.19 -14.57 5.20
CA PHE A 170 14.86 -15.03 5.61
C PHE A 170 14.15 -15.85 4.52
N ARG A 171 14.26 -15.43 3.25
CA ARG A 171 13.71 -16.19 2.12
C ARG A 171 14.40 -17.54 1.94
N ILE A 172 15.72 -17.59 2.07
CA ILE A 172 16.49 -18.84 1.98
C ILE A 172 16.07 -19.80 3.09
N GLU A 173 15.92 -19.32 4.32
CA GLU A 173 15.49 -20.14 5.45
C GLU A 173 14.11 -20.77 5.22
N ILE A 174 13.15 -19.99 4.70
CA ILE A 174 11.84 -20.51 4.28
C ILE A 174 12.03 -21.67 3.28
N VAL A 175 12.81 -21.45 2.22
CA VAL A 175 13.04 -22.47 1.18
C VAL A 175 13.68 -23.72 1.78
N GLU A 176 14.67 -23.59 2.67
CA GLU A 176 15.32 -24.72 3.33
C GLU A 176 14.36 -25.53 4.21
N VAL A 177 13.49 -24.85 4.97
CA VAL A 177 12.48 -25.51 5.82
C VAL A 177 11.50 -26.29 4.96
N TYR A 178 10.98 -25.69 3.89
CA TYR A 178 10.08 -26.38 2.97
C TYR A 178 10.79 -27.53 2.24
N TYR A 179 12.03 -27.33 1.81
CA TYR A 179 12.82 -28.38 1.17
C TYR A 179 13.00 -29.58 2.09
N LYS A 180 13.49 -29.39 3.32
CA LYS A 180 13.70 -30.45 4.31
C LYS A 180 12.38 -31.17 4.66
N ARG A 181 11.28 -30.42 4.79
CA ARG A 181 9.97 -30.97 5.12
C ARG A 181 9.42 -31.89 4.03
N PHE A 182 9.58 -31.52 2.76
CA PHE A 182 9.01 -32.26 1.64
C PHE A 182 10.01 -33.21 0.96
N GLN A 183 11.27 -33.25 1.41
CA GLN A 183 12.26 -34.20 0.95
C GLN A 183 11.88 -35.66 1.30
N SER A 184 11.16 -35.88 2.41
CA SER A 184 10.70 -37.20 2.86
C SER A 184 9.42 -37.71 2.17
N GLU A 185 8.67 -36.84 1.48
CA GLU A 185 7.46 -37.23 0.72
C GLU A 185 7.79 -37.64 -0.73
N ASN A 186 8.99 -37.30 -1.23
CA ASN A 186 9.45 -37.61 -2.59
C ASN A 186 10.00 -39.04 -2.76
N THR A 187 9.83 -39.92 -1.79
CA THR A 187 10.09 -41.38 -1.95
C THR A 187 8.99 -42.09 -2.73
N ILE A 188 7.94 -41.40 -3.15
CA ILE A 188 7.03 -41.92 -4.18
C ILE A 188 7.69 -41.61 -5.54
N PRO A 189 8.14 -42.61 -6.31
CA PRO A 189 8.79 -42.37 -7.59
C PRO A 189 7.82 -41.56 -8.47
N PHE A 190 8.32 -40.46 -9.02
CA PHE A 190 7.64 -39.70 -10.05
C PHE A 190 7.54 -40.60 -11.30
N ILE A 191 6.48 -41.40 -11.37
CA ILE A 191 6.11 -42.09 -12.60
C ILE A 191 5.67 -40.99 -13.55
N LEU A 192 6.55 -40.62 -14.48
CA LEU A 192 6.15 -39.88 -15.68
C LEU A 192 4.99 -40.67 -16.30
N PRO A 193 3.76 -40.11 -16.37
CA PRO A 193 2.73 -40.75 -17.15
C PRO A 193 3.26 -40.83 -18.57
N SER A 194 3.36 -42.05 -19.10
CA SER A 194 3.68 -42.24 -20.51
C SER A 194 2.68 -41.41 -21.32
N SER A 195 3.21 -40.76 -22.36
CA SER A 195 2.49 -39.85 -23.23
C SER A 195 1.07 -40.34 -23.52
N ARG A 196 0.09 -39.44 -23.31
CA ARG A 196 -1.36 -39.55 -23.59
C ARG A 196 -2.23 -40.08 -22.44
N SER A 197 -2.42 -39.24 -21.42
CA SER A 197 -3.78 -38.99 -20.94
C SER A 197 -3.89 -37.54 -20.52
N ILE A 198 -4.74 -36.80 -21.22
CA ILE A 198 -5.22 -35.50 -20.76
C ILE A 198 -5.98 -35.81 -19.47
N LEU A 199 -5.39 -35.50 -18.31
CA LEU A 199 -6.13 -35.47 -17.06
C LEU A 199 -7.27 -34.46 -17.27
N LYS A 200 -8.48 -34.98 -17.52
CA LYS A 200 -9.70 -34.18 -17.45
C LYS A 200 -9.67 -33.51 -16.08
N VAL A 201 -9.65 -32.18 -16.09
CA VAL A 201 -9.81 -31.37 -14.90
C VAL A 201 -11.00 -31.93 -14.11
N VAL A 202 -10.76 -32.34 -12.85
CA VAL A 202 -11.80 -32.83 -11.95
C VAL A 202 -12.88 -31.76 -11.86
N ILE A 203 -14.10 -32.12 -12.27
CA ILE A 203 -15.24 -31.20 -12.44
C ILE A 203 -15.62 -30.51 -11.12
N ASP A 204 -15.28 -31.10 -9.98
CA ASP A 204 -15.60 -30.58 -8.64
C ASP A 204 -14.86 -29.28 -8.25
N ILE A 205 -13.86 -28.84 -9.03
CA ILE A 205 -13.17 -27.56 -8.79
C ILE A 205 -13.94 -26.37 -9.40
N ARG A 206 -14.97 -26.61 -10.24
CA ARG A 206 -15.90 -25.54 -10.64
C ARG A 206 -16.91 -25.29 -9.53
N TYR A 207 -16.54 -24.43 -8.60
CA TYR A 207 -17.47 -23.77 -7.67
C TYR A 207 -18.37 -22.75 -8.38
N VAL A 208 -19.09 -23.19 -9.41
CA VAL A 208 -20.25 -22.48 -9.96
C VAL A 208 -21.41 -23.46 -9.94
N ARG A 209 -21.87 -23.70 -8.72
CA ARG A 209 -23.09 -24.42 -8.40
C ARG A 209 -24.26 -23.73 -9.12
N THR A 210 -24.96 -24.42 -10.02
CA THR A 210 -26.06 -23.85 -10.84
C THR A 210 -27.34 -23.55 -10.04
N ASP A 211 -27.25 -23.57 -8.72
CA ASP A 211 -28.29 -23.36 -7.72
C ASP A 211 -28.88 -21.92 -7.76
N HIS A 212 -28.23 -20.99 -8.47
CA HIS A 212 -28.65 -19.59 -8.61
C HIS A 212 -29.43 -19.30 -9.90
N TRP A 213 -29.70 -20.31 -10.73
CA TRP A 213 -30.57 -20.15 -11.90
C TRP A 213 -32.03 -20.28 -11.47
N ILE A 214 -32.85 -19.27 -11.82
CA ILE A 214 -34.30 -19.30 -11.60
C ILE A 214 -34.87 -20.51 -12.36
N ALA A 215 -35.31 -21.53 -11.62
CA ALA A 215 -35.96 -22.69 -12.20
C ALA A 215 -37.25 -22.25 -12.93
N LYS A 216 -37.50 -22.79 -14.13
CA LYS A 216 -38.82 -22.65 -14.78
C LYS A 216 -39.86 -23.32 -13.89
N VAL A 217 -40.63 -22.52 -13.17
CA VAL A 217 -41.80 -22.99 -12.45
C VAL A 217 -42.86 -23.37 -13.47
N ASN A 218 -43.15 -24.66 -13.62
CA ASN A 218 -44.35 -25.11 -14.32
C ASN A 218 -45.56 -24.74 -13.45
N LEU A 219 -46.13 -23.56 -13.70
CA LEU A 219 -47.43 -23.20 -13.17
C LEU A 219 -48.45 -24.22 -13.68
N ARG A 220 -49.04 -25.00 -12.78
CA ARG A 220 -50.19 -25.84 -13.12
C ARG A 220 -51.39 -24.92 -13.40
N PRO A 221 -52.22 -25.19 -14.41
CA PRO A 221 -53.46 -24.45 -14.57
C PRO A 221 -54.37 -24.73 -13.37
N CYS A 222 -55.05 -23.70 -12.86
CA CYS A 222 -56.16 -23.88 -11.92
C CYS A 222 -57.17 -24.85 -12.54
N VAL A 223 -57.50 -25.91 -11.79
CA VAL A 223 -58.66 -26.74 -12.07
C VAL A 223 -59.78 -26.27 -11.17
N GLN A 224 -60.79 -25.70 -11.83
CA GLN A 224 -62.10 -25.19 -11.39
C GLN A 224 -62.09 -23.98 -10.46
#